data_AF-A0A435AVI6-F1
#
_entry.id   AF-A0A435AVI6-F1
#
_cell.length_a   1.000
_cell.length_b   1.000
_cell.length_c   1.000
_cell.angle_alpha   90.00
_cell.angle_beta   90.00
_cell.angle_gamma   90.00
#
_symmetry.space_group_name_H-M   'P 1'
#
loop_
_entity.id
_entity.type
_entity.pdbx_description
1 polymer ?
#
loop_
_entity_poly.entity_id
_entity_poly.type
_entity_poly.pdbx_seq_one_letter_code
_entity_poly.pdbx_strand_id
1 'polypeptide(L)'
;MHVAVFILVVLVFVALSGALVRLVRLPLPVLQIAIGAALAWPARGLHVEIDPELFLLVFIPPLLFGDAVAAPKRELLALRGPILDLAVGLVFFTIVGFGYALHWLVPS
;
A
#
# COMPACT_ATOMS: atom_id res chain seq x y z
N MET A 1 24.53 13.74 11.28
CA MET A 1 25.18 13.26 10.03
C MET A 1 24.67 11.88 9.58
N HIS A 2 24.17 11.01 10.47
CA HIS A 2 23.66 9.67 10.09
C HIS A 2 22.32 9.68 9.31
N VAL A 3 21.40 10.61 9.62
CA VAL A 3 20.08 10.69 8.97
C VAL A 3 20.18 11.06 7.48
N ALA A 4 21.10 11.96 7.11
CA ALA A 4 21.29 12.36 5.72
C ALA A 4 21.81 11.19 4.86
N VAL A 5 22.76 10.41 5.39
CA VAL A 5 23.26 9.21 4.72
C VAL A 5 22.15 8.16 4.57
N PHE A 6 21.30 8.00 5.58
CA PHE A 6 20.14 7.11 5.51
C PHE A 6 19.15 7.52 4.41
N ILE A 7 18.72 8.78 4.38
CA ILE A 7 17.81 9.30 3.35
C ILE A 7 18.43 9.10 1.96
N LEU A 8 19.74 9.35 1.81
CA LEU A 8 20.45 9.16 0.55
C LEU A 8 20.46 7.70 0.11
N VAL A 9 20.73 6.75 1.02
CA VAL A 9 20.69 5.31 0.72
C VAL A 9 19.29 4.87 0.28
N VAL A 10 18.25 5.29 1.00
CA VAL A 10 16.86 4.99 0.63
C VAL A 10 16.50 5.60 -0.73
N LEU A 11 16.90 6.85 -0.98
CA LEU A 11 16.64 7.54 -2.26
C LEU A 11 17.33 6.83 -3.43
N VAL A 12 18.57 6.36 -3.25
CA VAL A 12 19.30 5.57 -4.26
C VAL A 12 18.59 4.25 -4.55
N PHE A 13 18.13 3.53 -3.53
CA PHE A 13 17.37 2.29 -3.72
C PHE A 13 16.03 2.53 -4.42
N VAL A 14 15.32 3.61 -4.08
CA VAL A 14 14.07 4.00 -4.77
C VAL A 14 14.35 4.31 -6.24
N ALA A 15 15.39 5.08 -6.55
CA ALA A 15 15.78 5.41 -7.92
C ALA A 15 16.17 4.17 -8.73
N LEU A 16 16.97 3.27 -8.15
CA LEU A 16 17.36 1.99 -8.76
C LEU A 16 16.16 1.08 -9.00
N SER A 17 15.22 1.00 -8.05
CA SER A 17 14.00 0.19 -8.19
C SER A 17 13.16 0.62 -9.40
N GLY A 18 13.10 1.92 -9.70
CA GLY A 18 12.41 2.46 -10.88
C GLY A 18 13.01 1.99 -12.21
N ALA A 19 14.34 1.85 -12.27
CA ALA A 19 15.01 1.26 -13.42
C ALA A 19 14.80 -0.27 -13.48
N LEU A 20 14.83 -0.93 -12.33
CA LEU A 20 14.70 -2.39 -12.22
C LEU A 20 13.28 -2.91 -12.55
N VAL A 21 12.24 -2.10 -12.32
CA VAL A 21 10.85 -2.40 -12.74
C VAL A 21 10.71 -2.61 -14.24
N ARG A 22 11.60 -2.02 -15.06
CA ARG A 22 11.57 -2.29 -16.51
C ARG A 22 12.07 -3.68 -16.86
N LEU A 23 12.89 -4.29 -16.00
CA LEU A 23 13.45 -5.62 -16.20
C LEU A 23 12.55 -6.71 -15.60
N VAL A 24 11.96 -6.42 -14.44
CA VAL A 24 11.06 -7.33 -13.72
C VAL A 24 9.65 -6.82 -13.94
N ARG A 25 8.79 -7.56 -14.66
CA ARG A 25 7.39 -7.20 -15.00
C ARG A 25 6.44 -7.16 -13.78
N LEU A 26 6.91 -6.67 -12.65
CA LEU A 26 6.17 -6.51 -11.40
C LEU A 26 5.79 -5.04 -11.19
N PRO A 27 4.66 -4.75 -10.54
CA PRO A 27 4.30 -3.38 -10.16
C PRO A 27 5.37 -2.78 -9.24
N LEU A 28 5.73 -1.52 -9.49
CA LEU A 28 6.69 -0.76 -8.69
C LEU A 28 6.39 -0.80 -7.18
N PRO A 29 5.13 -0.70 -6.71
CA PRO A 29 4.83 -0.79 -5.27
C PRO A 29 5.27 -2.13 -4.65
N VAL A 30 5.07 -3.25 -5.35
CA VAL A 30 5.43 -4.58 -4.84
C VAL A 30 6.94 -4.70 -4.70
N LEU A 31 7.69 -4.25 -5.72
CA LEU A 31 9.14 -4.26 -5.69
C LEU A 31 9.69 -3.35 -4.58
N GLN A 32 9.10 -2.17 -4.38
CA GLN A 32 9.49 -1.23 -3.34
C GLN A 32 9.25 -1.78 -1.94
N ILE A 33 8.10 -2.41 -1.69
CA ILE A 33 7.81 -3.08 -0.41
C ILE A 33 8.84 -4.19 -0.15
N ALA A 34 9.14 -5.02 -1.16
CA ALA A 34 10.12 -6.10 -1.01
C ALA A 34 11.54 -5.60 -0.70
N ILE A 35 11.99 -4.56 -1.41
CA ILE A 35 13.29 -3.92 -1.17
C ILE A 35 13.32 -3.29 0.24
N GLY A 36 12.27 -2.56 0.63
CA GLY A 36 12.15 -1.96 1.96
C GLY A 36 12.18 -3.01 3.07
N ALA A 37 11.44 -4.11 2.91
CA ALA A 37 11.41 -5.22 3.86
C ALA A 37 12.78 -5.92 3.97
N ALA A 38 13.49 -6.10 2.85
CA ALA A 38 14.84 -6.66 2.85
C ALA A 38 15.85 -5.75 3.56
N LEU A 39 15.74 -4.43 3.39
CA LEU A 39 16.60 -3.43 4.04
C LEU A 39 16.31 -3.28 5.55
N ALA A 40 15.06 -3.52 5.97
CA ALA A 40 14.64 -3.46 7.37
C ALA A 40 14.98 -4.74 8.17
N TRP A 41 15.59 -5.77 7.54
CA TRP A 41 15.83 -7.07 8.17
C TRP A 41 16.73 -7.00 9.43
N PRO A 42 16.41 -7.72 10.52
CA PRO A 42 16.93 -7.49 11.88
C PRO A 42 18.44 -7.65 12.09
N ALA A 43 19.17 -8.26 11.15
CA ALA A 43 20.59 -8.56 11.35
C ALA A 43 21.49 -7.29 11.38
N ARG A 44 21.12 -6.23 10.66
CA ARG A 44 21.78 -4.89 10.62
C ARG A 44 20.80 -3.79 10.15
N GLY A 45 19.50 -3.98 10.39
CA GLY A 45 18.42 -3.29 9.69
C GLY A 45 18.25 -1.82 10.07
N LEU A 46 17.89 -1.02 9.08
CA LEU A 46 17.45 0.37 9.25
C LEU A 46 16.05 0.37 9.86
N HIS A 47 15.96 0.25 11.18
CA HIS A 47 14.70 0.29 11.91
C HIS A 47 14.26 1.75 12.04
N VAL A 48 13.40 2.17 11.12
CA VAL A 48 12.62 3.39 11.29
C VAL A 48 11.26 2.94 11.81
N GLU A 49 11.00 3.20 13.08
CA GLU A 49 9.65 3.12 13.62
C GLU A 49 8.84 4.25 12.99
N ILE A 50 8.15 3.94 11.90
CA ILE A 50 7.15 4.83 11.33
C ILE A 50 5.89 4.62 12.14
N ASP A 51 5.42 5.69 12.79
CA ASP A 51 4.13 5.71 13.44
C ASP A 51 3.04 5.36 12.41
N PRO A 52 2.33 4.22 12.58
CA PRO A 52 1.31 3.80 11.64
C PRO A 52 0.20 4.83 11.45
N GLU A 53 -0.12 5.58 12.50
CA GLU A 53 -1.17 6.61 12.47
C GLU A 53 -0.76 7.77 11.55
N LEU A 54 0.50 8.23 11.68
CA LEU A 54 1.06 9.26 10.82
C LEU A 54 1.16 8.77 9.36
N PHE A 55 1.55 7.52 9.15
CA PHE A 55 1.60 6.95 7.79
C PHE A 55 0.22 6.93 7.15
N LEU A 56 -0.79 6.43 7.87
CA LEU A 56 -2.17 6.38 7.38
C LEU A 56 -2.68 7.77 7.06
N LEU A 57 -2.46 8.75 7.94
CA LEU A 57 -2.91 10.13 7.74
C LEU A 57 -2.20 10.86 6.59
N VAL A 58 -0.89 10.65 6.41
CA VAL A 58 -0.11 11.40 5.42
C VAL A 58 -0.17 10.76 4.04
N PHE A 59 -0.21 9.44 3.93
CA PHE A 59 -0.15 8.76 2.63
C PHE A 59 -1.53 8.38 2.08
N ILE A 60 -2.43 7.86 2.91
CA ILE A 60 -3.71 7.33 2.40
C ILE A 60 -4.60 8.41 1.78
N PRO A 61 -4.85 9.57 2.44
CA PRO A 61 -5.70 10.60 1.85
C PRO A 61 -5.16 11.13 0.52
N PRO A 62 -3.88 11.57 0.39
CA PRO A 62 -3.39 12.06 -0.89
C PRO A 62 -3.44 11.03 -2.02
N LEU A 63 -3.15 9.75 -1.72
CA LEU A 63 -3.24 8.67 -2.70
C LEU A 63 -4.70 8.46 -3.15
N LEU A 64 -5.64 8.38 -2.21
CA LEU A 64 -7.06 8.22 -2.53
C LEU A 64 -7.66 9.42 -3.26
N PHE A 65 -7.23 10.65 -2.92
CA PHE A 65 -7.65 11.85 -3.65
C PHE A 65 -7.11 11.84 -5.08
N GLY A 66 -5.85 11.44 -5.28
CA GLY A 66 -5.27 11.26 -6.61
C GLY A 66 -6.08 10.28 -7.45
N ASP A 67 -6.41 9.11 -6.89
CA ASP A 67 -7.21 8.08 -7.56
C ASP A 67 -8.64 8.55 -7.84
N ALA A 68 -9.28 9.23 -6.89
CA ALA A 68 -10.64 9.76 -7.04
C ALA A 68 -10.74 10.86 -8.11
N VAL A 69 -9.70 11.70 -8.24
CA VAL A 69 -9.65 12.76 -9.26
C VAL A 69 -9.41 12.17 -10.66
N ALA A 70 -8.57 11.12 -10.76
CA ALA A 70 -8.30 10.44 -12.02
C ALA A 70 -9.51 9.61 -12.53
N ALA A 71 -10.44 9.24 -11.64
CA ALA A 71 -11.56 8.39 -11.99
C ALA A 71 -12.55 9.05 -12.98
N PRO A 72 -12.96 8.34 -14.05
CA PRO A 72 -13.88 8.87 -15.05
C PRO A 72 -15.30 9.03 -14.48
N LYS A 73 -15.67 10.28 -14.16
CA LYS A 73 -16.97 10.62 -13.54
C LYS A 73 -18.19 10.10 -14.32
N ARG A 74 -18.12 10.08 -15.65
CA ARG A 74 -19.23 9.62 -16.52
C ARG A 74 -19.51 8.12 -16.35
N GLU A 75 -18.46 7.30 -16.28
CA GLU A 75 -18.58 5.85 -16.10
C GLU A 75 -19.01 5.50 -14.69
N LEU A 76 -18.49 6.22 -13.68
CA LEU A 76 -18.95 6.11 -12.29
C LEU A 76 -20.46 6.35 -12.17
N LEU A 77 -20.99 7.37 -12.85
CA LEU A 77 -22.42 7.66 -12.85
C LEU A 77 -23.25 6.60 -13.61
N ALA A 78 -22.74 6.11 -14.74
CA ALA A 78 -23.40 5.08 -15.54
C ALA A 78 -23.47 3.72 -14.81
N LEU A 79 -22.43 3.37 -14.05
CA LEU A 79 -22.29 2.10 -13.35
C LEU A 79 -22.50 2.23 -11.83
N ARG A 80 -23.14 3.31 -11.37
CA ARG A 80 -23.33 3.60 -9.94
C ARG A 80 -23.98 2.46 -9.16
N GLY A 81 -24.93 1.73 -9.75
CA GLY A 81 -25.62 0.61 -9.11
C GLY A 81 -24.64 -0.54 -8.81
N PRO A 82 -24.02 -1.15 -9.84
CA PRO A 82 -23.00 -2.18 -9.66
C PRO A 82 -21.83 -1.76 -8.78
N ILE A 83 -21.36 -0.51 -8.90
CA ILE A 83 -20.26 0.00 -8.08
C ILE A 83 -20.66 0.03 -6.60
N LEU A 84 -21.86 0.50 -6.27
CA LEU A 84 -22.33 0.53 -4.88
C LEU A 84 -22.53 -0.88 -4.32
N ASP A 85 -23.03 -1.82 -5.12
CA ASP A 85 -23.20 -3.21 -4.70
C ASP A 85 -21.84 -3.88 -4.41
N LEU A 86 -20.85 -3.66 -5.27
CA LEU A 86 -19.48 -4.16 -5.06
C LEU A 86 -18.73 -3.41 -3.94
N ALA A 87 -18.90 -2.11 -3.81
CA ALA A 87 -18.17 -1.33 -2.82
C ALA A 87 -18.75 -1.48 -1.41
N VAL A 88 -20.06 -1.68 -1.28
CA VAL A 88 -20.74 -1.78 0.02
C VAL A 88 -21.12 -3.23 0.30
N GLY A 89 -21.93 -3.84 -0.56
CA GLY A 89 -22.45 -5.19 -0.37
C GLY A 89 -21.33 -6.24 -0.26
N LEU A 90 -20.44 -6.27 -1.25
CA LEU A 90 -19.33 -7.22 -1.24
C LEU A 90 -18.35 -6.95 -0.09
N VAL A 91 -18.10 -5.70 0.29
CA VAL A 91 -17.22 -5.37 1.42
C VAL A 91 -17.79 -5.87 2.75
N PHE A 92 -19.09 -5.66 3.01
CA PHE A 92 -19.71 -6.24 4.20
C PHE A 92 -19.67 -7.77 4.18
N PHE A 93 -19.93 -8.37 3.01
CA PHE A 93 -19.85 -9.81 2.84
C PHE A 93 -18.44 -10.35 3.15
N THR A 94 -17.39 -9.70 2.64
CA THR A 94 -16.01 -10.13 2.90
C THR A 94 -15.61 -9.87 4.35
N ILE A 95 -15.98 -8.74 4.95
CA ILE A 95 -15.71 -8.45 6.37
C ILE A 95 -16.33 -9.55 7.26
N VAL A 96 -17.58 -9.91 7.02
CA VAL A 96 -18.26 -10.95 7.80
C VAL A 96 -17.62 -12.31 7.53
N GLY A 97 -17.46 -12.69 6.26
CA GLY A 97 -16.90 -13.99 5.88
C GLY A 97 -15.47 -14.20 6.39
N PHE A 98 -14.57 -13.26 6.09
CA PHE A 98 -13.18 -13.32 6.55
C PHE A 98 -13.08 -13.10 8.06
N GLY A 99 -13.90 -12.22 8.64
CA GLY A 99 -13.90 -11.97 10.08
C GLY A 99 -14.22 -13.25 10.87
N TYR A 100 -15.28 -13.96 10.50
CA TYR A 100 -15.60 -15.25 11.12
C TYR A 100 -14.55 -16.32 10.83
N ALA A 101 -14.02 -16.38 9.60
CA ALA A 101 -12.98 -17.34 9.25
C ALA A 101 -11.70 -17.12 10.07
N LEU A 102 -11.27 -15.86 10.26
CA LEU A 102 -10.11 -15.49 11.06
C LEU A 102 -10.35 -15.77 12.55
N HIS A 103 -11.52 -15.44 13.07
CA HIS A 103 -11.89 -15.75 14.46
C HIS A 103 -11.91 -17.27 14.72
N TRP A 104 -12.22 -18.08 13.72
CA TRP A 104 -12.15 -19.54 13.85
C TRP A 104 -10.71 -20.08 13.78
N LEU A 105 -9.86 -19.48 12.94
CA LEU A 105 -8.47 -19.91 12.72
C LEU A 105 -7.52 -19.48 13.84
N VAL A 106 -7.70 -18.26 14.33
CA VAL A 106 -6.97 -17.70 15.48
C VAL A 106 -8.03 -17.22 16.47
N PRO A 107 -8.62 -18.13 17.26
CA PRO A 107 -9.55 -17.75 18.28
C PRO A 107 -8.76 -17.01 19.36
N SER A 108 -9.01 -15.71 19.47
CA SER A 108 -8.55 -14.86 20.56
C SER A 108 -9.34 -15.12 21.83
#